data_AF-A0A2V8BVJ1-F1
#
_entry.id   AF-A0A2V8BVJ1-F1
#
_cell.length_a   1.000
_cell.length_b   1.000
_cell.length_c   1.000
_cell.angle_alpha   90.00
_cell.angle_beta   90.00
_cell.angle_gamma   90.00
#
_symmetry.space_group_name_H-M   'P 1'
#
loop_
_entity.id
_entity.type
_entity.pdbx_description
1 polymer ?
#
loop_
_entity_poly.entity_id
_entity_poly.type
_entity_poly.pdbx_seq_one_letter_code
_entity_poly.pdbx_strand_id
1 'polypeptide(L)'
;MYIMKRYTVSQVRGRLAEALDQADRGVPVIIERKGIRYSLKAEPPATARRWKKSVIEILDPAVAEGQWTWDLGPDGLRFRGGRSRR
;
A
#
# COMPACT_ATOMS: atom_id res chain seq x y z
N MET A 1 -17.07 16.27 -18.46
CA MET A 1 -18.01 15.52 -19.32
C MET A 1 -17.36 14.19 -19.67
N TYR A 2 -17.63 13.12 -18.91
CA TYR A 2 -17.03 11.81 -19.17
C TYR A 2 -17.70 11.20 -20.41
N ILE A 3 -16.92 11.03 -21.48
CA ILE A 3 -17.36 10.37 -22.71
C ILE A 3 -17.45 8.87 -22.40
N MET A 4 -18.61 8.42 -21.92
CA MET A 4 -18.89 7.00 -21.70
C MET A 4 -19.08 6.32 -23.06
N LYS A 5 -18.13 5.49 -23.48
CA LYS A 5 -18.22 4.77 -24.75
C LYS A 5 -18.97 3.45 -24.56
N ARG A 6 -20.12 3.34 -25.22
CA ARG A 6 -20.91 2.11 -25.31
C ARG A 6 -20.46 1.33 -26.53
N TYR A 7 -20.04 0.10 -26.31
CA TYR A 7 -19.66 -0.83 -27.37
C TYR A 7 -20.60 -2.02 -27.37
N THR A 8 -20.90 -2.54 -28.56
CA THR A 8 -21.54 -3.84 -28.70
C THR A 8 -20.50 -4.95 -28.56
N VAL A 9 -20.90 -6.16 -28.15
CA VAL A 9 -19.99 -7.32 -28.03
C VAL A 9 -19.22 -7.58 -29.33
N SER A 10 -19.86 -7.38 -30.48
CA SER A 10 -19.25 -7.56 -31.80
C SER A 10 -18.06 -6.61 -32.01
N GLN A 11 -18.20 -5.36 -31.57
CA GLN A 11 -17.14 -4.35 -31.67
C GLN A 11 -16.00 -4.64 -30.70
N VAL A 12 -16.32 -5.05 -29.47
CA VAL A 12 -15.29 -5.43 -28.49
C VAL A 12 -14.53 -6.67 -28.94
N ARG A 13 -15.20 -7.65 -29.57
CA ARG A 13 -14.53 -8.86 -30.06
C ARG A 13 -13.51 -8.57 -31.17
N GLY A 14 -13.81 -7.62 -32.05
CA GLY A 14 -12.90 -7.19 -33.11
C GLY A 14 -11.83 -6.19 -32.64
N ARG A 15 -12.05 -5.50 -31.51
CA ARG A 15 -11.18 -4.42 -31.01
C ARG A 15 -10.94 -4.53 -29.50
N LEU A 16 -10.68 -5.75 -29.03
CA LEU A 16 -10.56 -6.03 -27.60
C LEU A 16 -9.37 -5.27 -26.99
N ALA A 17 -8.24 -5.24 -27.70
CA ALA A 17 -7.04 -4.52 -27.28
C ALA A 17 -7.32 -3.02 -27.06
N GLU A 18 -7.98 -2.37 -28.02
CA GLU A 18 -8.31 -0.94 -27.94
C GLU A 18 -9.31 -0.65 -26.80
N ALA A 19 -10.25 -1.56 -26.53
CA ALA A 19 -11.17 -1.46 -25.41
C ALA A 19 -10.48 -1.61 -24.05
N LEU A 20 -9.47 -2.50 -23.96
CA LEU A 20 -8.63 -2.66 -22.78
C LEU A 20 -7.75 -1.43 -22.56
N ASP A 21 -7.11 -0.90 -23.60
CA ASP A 21 -6.29 0.32 -23.52
C ASP A 21 -7.12 1.53 -23.04
N GLN A 22 -8.38 1.64 -23.48
CA GLN A 22 -9.30 2.68 -23.00
C GLN A 22 -9.64 2.51 -21.53
N ALA A 23 -9.90 1.27 -21.08
CA ALA A 23 -10.16 0.98 -19.68
C ALA A 23 -8.95 1.23 -18.78
N ASP A 24 -7.74 0.93 -19.27
CA ASP A 24 -6.47 1.17 -18.58
C ASP A 24 -6.17 2.67 -18.44
N ARG A 25 -6.54 3.47 -19.44
CA ARG A 25 -6.50 4.95 -19.39
C ARG A 25 -7.60 5.58 -18.52
N GLY A 26 -8.43 4.77 -17.86
CA GLY A 26 -9.49 5.24 -16.96
C GLY A 26 -10.77 5.68 -17.67
N VAL A 27 -10.94 5.38 -18.96
CA VAL A 27 -12.21 5.62 -19.66
C VAL A 27 -13.16 4.45 -19.39
N PRO A 28 -14.34 4.68 -18.79
CA PRO A 28 -15.29 3.61 -18.52
C PRO A 28 -15.87 3.05 -19.82
N VAL A 29 -15.57 1.79 -20.11
CA VAL A 29 -16.07 1.05 -21.27
C VAL A 29 -17.28 0.22 -20.83
N ILE A 30 -18.42 0.46 -21.48
CA ILE A 30 -19.66 -0.29 -21.23
C ILE A 30 -19.97 -1.18 -22.43
N ILE A 31 -20.14 -2.46 -22.18
CA ILE A 31 -20.45 -3.48 -23.18
C ILE A 31 -21.90 -3.92 -23.00
N GLU A 32 -22.71 -3.83 -24.06
CA GLU A 32 -24.11 -4.29 -24.03
C GLU A 32 -24.32 -5.55 -24.87
N ARG A 33 -24.99 -6.55 -24.28
CA ARG A 33 -25.34 -7.83 -24.91
C ARG A 33 -26.73 -8.28 -24.48
N LYS A 34 -27.68 -8.42 -25.42
CA LYS A 34 -29.03 -8.96 -25.14
C LYS A 34 -29.70 -8.29 -23.92
N GLY A 35 -29.55 -6.98 -23.77
CA GLY A 35 -30.09 -6.22 -22.63
C GLY A 35 -29.25 -6.25 -21.35
N ILE A 36 -28.18 -7.05 -21.30
CA ILE A 36 -27.24 -7.09 -20.16
C ILE A 36 -26.11 -6.10 -20.40
N ARG A 37 -25.80 -5.31 -19.37
CA ARG A 37 -24.72 -4.32 -19.38
C ARG A 37 -23.54 -4.84 -18.56
N TYR A 38 -22.38 -4.92 -19.19
CA TYR A 38 -21.11 -5.26 -18.57
C TYR A 38 -20.22 -4.01 -18.53
N SER A 39 -19.58 -3.74 -17.39
CA SER A 39 -18.60 -2.66 -17.27
C SER A 39 -17.19 -3.23 -17.28
N LEU A 40 -16.33 -2.74 -18.17
CA LEU A 40 -14.90 -3.00 -18.13
C LEU A 40 -14.24 -1.97 -17.20
N LYS A 41 -13.51 -2.44 -16.19
CA LYS A 41 -12.67 -1.61 -15.33
C LYS A 41 -11.31 -2.27 -15.22
N ALA A 42 -10.24 -1.48 -15.35
CA ALA A 42 -8.91 -1.95 -15.00
C ALA A 42 -8.85 -2.09 -13.47
N GLU A 43 -8.55 -3.30 -13.00
CA GLU A 43 -8.23 -3.52 -11.60
C GLU A 43 -6.73 -3.26 -11.43
N PRO A 44 -6.33 -2.28 -10.59
CA PRO A 44 -4.91 -2.03 -10.36
C PRO A 44 -4.30 -3.29 -9.74
N PRO A 45 -3.07 -3.67 -10.13
CA PRO A 45 -2.39 -4.81 -9.52
C PRO A 45 -2.35 -4.58 -8.01
N ALA A 46 -2.69 -5.62 -7.23
CA ALA A 46 -2.73 -5.55 -5.79
C ALA A 46 -1.44 -4.92 -5.29
N THR A 47 -1.52 -3.68 -4.82
CA THR A 47 -0.34 -2.94 -4.37
C THR A 47 0.33 -3.78 -3.31
N ALA A 48 1.63 -4.08 -3.49
CA ALA A 48 2.41 -4.83 -2.54
C ALA A 48 2.10 -4.31 -1.13
N ARG A 49 1.64 -5.22 -0.27
CA ARG A 49 1.07 -4.93 1.05
C ARG A 49 1.97 -3.92 1.75
N ARG A 50 1.50 -2.66 1.91
CA ARG A 50 2.25 -1.61 2.62
C ARG A 50 2.70 -2.19 3.96
N TRP A 51 4.01 -2.30 4.18
CA TRP A 51 4.54 -2.70 5.47
C TRP A 51 4.00 -1.72 6.50
N LYS A 52 3.19 -2.22 7.45
CA LYS A 52 2.71 -1.40 8.56
C LYS A 52 3.94 -0.93 9.34
N LYS A 53 4.04 0.38 9.59
CA LYS A 53 5.04 0.92 10.51
C LYS A 53 4.87 0.20 11.85
N SER A 54 5.94 -0.40 12.36
CA SER A 54 5.96 -1.05 13.66
C SER A 54 5.60 -0.04 14.75
N VAL A 55 4.55 -0.34 15.51
CA VAL A 55 4.05 0.49 16.64
C VAL A 55 4.77 0.14 17.95
N ILE A 56 5.54 -0.94 17.96
CA ILE A 56 6.31 -1.39 19.12
C ILE A 56 7.75 -0.90 18.95
N GLU A 57 8.12 0.09 19.77
CA GLU A 57 9.49 0.53 19.96
C GLU A 57 10.10 -0.33 21.08
N ILE A 58 11.17 -1.07 20.78
CA ILE A 58 11.87 -1.88 21.78
C ILE A 58 12.73 -0.92 22.61
N LEU A 59 12.22 -0.57 23.79
CA LEU A 59 12.97 0.22 24.76
C LEU A 59 13.92 -0.71 25.54
N ASP A 60 15.18 -0.29 25.68
CA ASP A 60 16.15 -1.02 26.51
C ASP A 60 15.63 -1.15 27.95
N PRO A 61 15.58 -2.37 28.53
CA PRO A 61 15.06 -2.57 29.88
C PRO A 61 15.71 -1.68 30.94
N ALA A 62 17.00 -1.36 30.81
CA ALA A 62 17.69 -0.49 31.76
C ALA A 62 17.23 0.98 31.68
N VAL A 63 16.71 1.40 30.51
CA VAL A 63 16.08 2.72 30.34
C VAL A 63 14.66 2.71 30.91
N ALA A 64 13.91 1.63 30.70
CA ALA A 64 12.54 1.46 31.19
C ALA A 64 12.46 1.41 32.73
N GLU A 65 13.43 0.76 33.37
CA GLU A 65 13.48 0.60 34.83
C GLU A 65 13.94 1.86 35.58
N GLY A 66 14.37 2.92 34.88
CA GLY A 66 14.73 4.21 35.46
C GLY A 66 16.01 4.23 36.30
N GLN A 67 16.74 3.12 36.36
CA GLN A 67 17.97 2.97 37.17
C GLN A 67 19.23 3.11 36.30
N TRP A 68 19.32 4.18 35.51
CA TRP A 68 20.51 4.44 34.70
C TRP A 68 21.26 5.68 35.20
N THR A 69 22.57 5.69 34.94
CA THR A 69 23.48 6.78 35.28
C THR A 69 24.48 6.97 34.15
N TRP A 70 24.99 8.19 34.01
CA TRP A 70 26.08 8.52 33.10
C TRP A 70 27.40 8.54 33.85
N ASP A 71 28.41 7.82 33.33
CA ASP A 71 29.78 7.95 33.81
C ASP A 71 30.59 8.85 32.88
N LEU A 72 31.50 9.65 33.43
CA LEU A 72 32.52 10.36 32.67
C LEU A 72 33.68 9.42 32.34
N GLY A 73 33.89 9.16 31.04
CA GLY A 73 35.05 8.47 30.50
C GLY A 73 35.97 9.41 29.70
N PRO A 74 37.14 8.92 29.24
CA PRO A 74 38.11 9.71 28.48
C PRO A 74 37.56 10.25 27.15
N ASP A 75 36.52 9.61 26.60
CA ASP A 75 35.85 10.04 25.35
C ASP A 75 34.48 10.71 25.62
N GLY A 76 34.17 11.05 26.87
CA GLY A 76 32.90 11.66 27.28
C GLY A 76 31.96 10.73 28.05
N LEU A 77 30.67 11.09 28.06
CA LEU A 77 29.64 10.41 28.87
C LEU A 77 29.31 9.03 28.30
N ARG A 78 29.41 7.99 29.15
CA ARG A 78 29.03 6.61 28.82
C ARG A 78 27.81 6.20 29.63
N PHE A 79 26.84 5.57 28.96
CA PHE A 79 25.62 5.06 29.60
C PHE A 79 25.93 3.83 30.45
N ARG A 80 25.51 3.85 31.72
CA ARG A 80 25.55 2.70 32.62
C ARG A 80 24.13 2.36 33.06
N GLY A 81 23.58 1.27 32.52
CA GLY A 81 22.35 0.66 33.01
C GLY A 81 22.59 -0.05 34.34
N GLY A 82 21.72 0.17 35.32
CA GLY A 82 21.69 -0.63 36.55
C GLY A 82 21.44 -2.10 36.22
N ARG A 83 22.15 -3.01 36.90
CA ARG A 83 21.88 -4.44 36.75
C ARG A 83 20.54 -4.75 37.42
N SER A 84 19.50 -4.93 36.61
CA SER A 84 18.22 -5.51 37.04
C SER A 84 18.50 -6.87 37.70
N ARG A 85 18.22 -6.96 39.00
CA ARG A 85 18.31 -8.21 39.75
C ARG A 85 16.93 -8.87 39.68
N ARG A 86 16.83 -9.76 38.70
CA ARG A 86 15.86 -10.84 38.46
C ARG A 86 14.62 -10.92 39.35
#